data_AF-A0A4P6KY76-F1
#
_entry.id   AF-A0A4P6KY76-F1
#
_cell.length_a   1.000
_cell.length_b   1.000
_cell.length_c   1.000
_cell.angle_alpha   90.00
_cell.angle_beta   90.00
_cell.angle_gamma   90.00
#
_symmetry.space_group_name_H-M   'P 1'
#
loop_
_entity.id
_entity.type
_entity.pdbx_description
1 polymer ?
#
loop_
_entity_poly.entity_id
_entity_poly.type
_entity_poly.pdbx_seq_one_letter_code
_entity_poly.pdbx_strand_id
1 'polypeptide(L)'
;MNLLHDLPVPPLLPNEPRIADALQQTLTERFLMPALPALQTLFEDLRALADPVLAASVPAPMGRPYPQDQSMAITATIHEMLRDPDAAMLPGPAADGYQALRAFHEQGGSLRQVWGALRGTHVHYAFLFGTLCIDVATDAAAPGGRKVTIEPFSQARLTPVRDHRHFALLARNAWGATVYPNHVLPGLAPYAPLVMVMPGGAVRIEADAAYMGELALVTGFASSADVLHGPAMPQDLFDLVADTLRSADIATAGDAARGQREALDLCVRYRDKRRRPGDLGHVRALELLAKANALLATLQVQAPQRQAA
;
A
#
# COMPACT_ATOMS: atom_id res chain seq x y z
N MET A 1 -39.56 1.44 12.72
CA MET A 1 -38.45 1.14 13.65
C MET A 1 -37.56 0.10 13.00
N ASN A 2 -36.47 0.52 12.33
CA ASN A 2 -35.52 -0.38 11.68
C ASN A 2 -34.38 -0.69 12.67
N LEU A 3 -34.43 -1.86 13.29
CA LEU A 3 -33.44 -2.37 14.26
C LEU A 3 -32.22 -3.02 13.57
N LEU A 4 -31.71 -2.41 12.49
CA LEU A 4 -30.55 -2.92 11.73
C LEU A 4 -29.36 -1.95 11.68
N HIS A 5 -29.38 -0.89 12.46
CA HIS A 5 -28.25 0.05 12.58
C HIS A 5 -27.75 0.03 14.01
N ASP A 6 -26.81 -0.88 14.28
CA ASP A 6 -25.70 -0.68 15.23
C ASP A 6 -24.87 -1.98 15.32
N LEU A 7 -24.54 -2.56 14.16
CA LEU A 7 -23.34 -3.40 14.14
C LEU A 7 -22.15 -2.43 14.20
N PRO A 8 -21.24 -2.57 15.19
CA PRO A 8 -20.09 -1.69 15.29
C PRO A 8 -19.31 -1.78 13.97
N VAL A 9 -19.14 -0.63 13.32
CA VAL A 9 -18.32 -0.52 12.11
C VAL A 9 -16.90 -0.93 12.52
N PRO A 10 -16.30 -1.94 11.86
CA PRO A 10 -14.95 -2.37 12.21
C PRO A 10 -13.97 -1.19 12.07
N PRO A 11 -12.95 -1.11 12.94
CA PRO A 11 -11.94 -0.05 12.88
C PRO A 11 -11.30 0.00 11.49
N LEU A 12 -10.95 1.19 11.04
CA LEU A 12 -10.26 1.39 9.77
C LEU A 12 -8.88 0.75 9.81
N LEU A 13 -8.52 0.05 8.73
CA LEU A 13 -7.13 -0.37 8.53
C LEU A 13 -6.27 0.86 8.18
N PRO A 14 -4.95 0.84 8.48
CA PRO A 14 -4.05 1.94 8.12
C PRO A 14 -4.12 2.24 6.63
N ASN A 15 -4.41 3.50 6.25
CA ASN A 15 -4.55 3.92 4.85
C ASN A 15 -5.68 3.22 4.06
N GLU A 16 -6.68 2.63 4.74
CA GLU A 16 -7.84 2.03 4.07
C GLU A 16 -8.66 3.08 3.31
N PRO A 17 -8.96 2.86 2.02
CA PRO A 17 -9.81 3.74 1.22
C PRO A 17 -11.28 3.44 1.57
N ARG A 18 -11.71 3.96 2.73
CA ARG A 18 -13.06 3.87 3.26
C ARG A 18 -13.38 5.12 4.06
N ILE A 19 -14.58 5.67 3.91
CA ILE A 19 -15.05 6.81 4.71
C ILE A 19 -15.18 6.36 6.17
N ALA A 20 -14.66 7.17 7.10
CA ALA A 20 -14.57 6.80 8.51
C ALA A 20 -15.96 6.69 9.17
N ASP A 21 -16.79 7.71 9.01
CA ASP A 21 -18.09 7.83 9.64
C ASP A 21 -18.99 8.84 8.89
N ALA A 22 -20.23 8.98 9.34
CA ALA A 22 -21.21 9.88 8.73
C ALA A 22 -20.91 11.37 8.96
N LEU A 23 -20.16 11.73 10.01
CA LEU A 23 -19.78 13.13 10.30
C LEU A 23 -18.93 13.70 9.15
N GLN A 24 -18.13 12.84 8.49
CA GLN A 24 -17.30 13.24 7.36
C GLN A 24 -18.11 13.92 6.25
N GLN A 25 -19.34 13.46 5.95
CA GLN A 25 -20.15 14.07 4.91
C GLN A 25 -20.53 15.52 5.27
N THR A 26 -21.02 15.73 6.51
CA THR A 26 -21.41 17.07 6.99
C THR A 26 -20.23 18.03 6.98
N LEU A 27 -19.05 17.58 7.42
CA LEU A 27 -17.85 18.42 7.44
C LEU A 27 -17.35 18.70 6.01
N THR A 28 -17.39 17.73 5.11
CA THR A 28 -17.02 17.92 3.70
C THR A 28 -17.92 18.96 3.02
N GLU A 29 -19.24 18.86 3.18
CA GLU A 29 -20.20 19.82 2.62
C GLU A 29 -20.00 21.24 3.17
N ARG A 30 -19.67 21.35 4.46
CA ARG A 30 -19.52 22.64 5.13
C ARG A 30 -18.20 23.34 4.81
N PHE A 31 -17.10 22.61 4.76
CA PHE A 31 -15.76 23.19 4.69
C PHE A 31 -15.06 22.98 3.35
N LEU A 32 -15.18 21.80 2.75
CA LEU A 32 -14.38 21.44 1.56
C LEU A 32 -15.12 21.74 0.25
N MET A 33 -16.41 21.43 0.16
CA MET A 33 -17.19 21.66 -1.07
C MET A 33 -17.21 23.14 -1.52
N PRO A 34 -17.41 24.13 -0.63
CA PRO A 34 -17.36 25.54 -1.01
C PRO A 34 -15.96 25.99 -1.48
N ALA A 35 -14.92 25.29 -1.03
CA ALA A 35 -13.52 25.60 -1.31
C ALA A 35 -12.93 24.77 -2.46
N LEU A 36 -13.72 23.98 -3.21
CA LEU A 36 -13.21 23.09 -4.27
C LEU A 36 -12.26 23.78 -5.28
N PRO A 37 -12.56 24.98 -5.81
CA PRO A 37 -11.64 25.66 -6.71
C PRO A 37 -10.30 26.01 -6.04
N ALA A 38 -10.35 26.47 -4.79
CA ALA A 38 -9.17 26.83 -4.00
C ALA A 38 -8.33 25.59 -3.63
N LEU A 39 -9.00 24.47 -3.29
CA LEU A 39 -8.35 23.17 -3.09
C LEU A 39 -7.66 22.68 -4.37
N GLN A 40 -8.33 22.80 -5.52
CA GLN A 40 -7.73 22.42 -6.80
C GLN A 40 -6.44 23.22 -7.05
N THR A 41 -6.47 24.54 -6.87
CA THR A 41 -5.28 25.40 -6.99
C THR A 41 -4.19 25.02 -6.01
N LEU A 42 -4.53 24.81 -4.72
CA LEU A 42 -3.57 24.37 -3.70
C LEU A 42 -2.79 23.12 -4.15
N PHE A 43 -3.50 22.07 -4.57
CA PHE A 43 -2.86 20.82 -4.94
C PHE A 43 -2.10 20.90 -6.27
N GLU A 44 -2.55 21.73 -7.22
CA GLU A 44 -1.83 22.00 -8.45
C GLU A 44 -0.51 22.75 -8.19
N ASP A 45 -0.52 23.72 -7.29
CA ASP A 45 0.68 24.47 -6.88
C ASP A 45 1.67 23.55 -6.15
N LEU A 46 1.19 22.73 -5.21
CA LEU A 46 2.01 21.73 -4.53
C LEU A 46 2.60 20.70 -5.53
N ARG A 47 1.83 20.27 -6.53
CA ARG A 47 2.34 19.42 -7.62
C ARG A 47 3.43 20.13 -8.43
N ALA A 48 3.25 21.41 -8.76
CA ALA A 48 4.25 22.18 -9.49
C ALA A 48 5.59 22.29 -8.74
N LEU A 49 5.54 22.37 -7.40
CA LEU A 49 6.73 22.36 -6.54
C LEU A 49 7.37 20.97 -6.42
N ALA A 50 6.56 19.92 -6.33
CA ALA A 50 7.04 18.54 -6.17
C ALA A 50 7.63 17.95 -7.45
N ASP A 51 7.04 18.25 -8.61
CA ASP A 51 7.39 17.62 -9.89
C ASP A 51 8.89 17.71 -10.23
N PRO A 52 9.59 18.87 -10.13
CA PRO A 52 11.01 18.96 -10.47
C PRO A 52 11.90 18.12 -9.56
N VAL A 53 11.58 18.04 -8.26
CA VAL A 53 12.34 17.26 -7.28
C VAL A 53 12.19 15.76 -7.56
N LEU A 54 10.96 15.32 -7.81
CA LEU A 54 10.66 13.92 -8.11
C LEU A 54 11.22 13.50 -9.48
N ALA A 55 11.11 14.36 -10.50
CA ALA A 55 11.66 14.09 -11.83
C ALA A 55 13.19 13.99 -11.83
N ALA A 56 13.88 14.70 -10.93
CA ALA A 56 15.33 14.62 -10.77
C ALA A 56 15.80 13.41 -9.94
N SER A 57 14.89 12.65 -9.33
CA SER A 57 15.25 11.52 -8.47
C SER A 57 15.76 10.33 -9.30
N VAL A 58 16.97 9.85 -8.97
CA VAL A 58 17.63 8.72 -9.64
C VAL A 58 17.96 7.64 -8.60
N PRO A 59 17.74 6.34 -8.91
CA PRO A 59 17.14 5.81 -10.13
C PRO A 59 15.62 6.01 -10.18
N ALA A 60 15.08 6.16 -11.39
CA ALA A 60 13.64 6.21 -11.60
C ALA A 60 12.98 4.89 -11.12
N PRO A 61 11.93 4.94 -10.29
CA PRO A 61 11.24 3.74 -9.82
C PRO A 61 10.83 2.83 -10.99
N MET A 62 11.18 1.54 -10.92
CA MET A 62 10.87 0.52 -11.94
C MET A 62 11.36 0.86 -13.37
N GLY A 63 12.29 1.81 -13.53
CA GLY A 63 12.76 2.27 -14.85
C GLY A 63 11.71 3.05 -15.66
N ARG A 64 10.61 3.48 -15.04
CA ARG A 64 9.54 4.24 -15.70
C ARG A 64 9.82 5.74 -15.65
N PRO A 65 9.55 6.49 -16.73
CA PRO A 65 9.70 7.94 -16.71
C PRO A 65 8.71 8.58 -15.73
N TYR A 66 9.12 9.65 -15.06
CA TYR A 66 8.20 10.46 -14.27
C TYR A 66 7.04 10.98 -15.14
N PRO A 67 5.77 10.96 -14.69
CA PRO A 67 5.25 10.55 -13.37
C PRO A 67 4.73 9.09 -13.31
N GLN A 68 4.98 8.27 -14.33
CA GLN A 68 4.35 6.96 -14.49
C GLN A 68 4.65 6.01 -13.32
N ASP A 69 3.59 5.41 -12.77
CA ASP A 69 3.64 4.48 -11.62
C ASP A 69 4.20 5.09 -10.31
N GLN A 70 4.24 6.42 -10.18
CA GLN A 70 4.80 7.12 -9.01
C GLN A 70 3.75 7.74 -8.08
N SER A 71 2.50 7.26 -8.09
CA SER A 71 1.43 7.82 -7.24
C SER A 71 1.76 7.81 -5.75
N MET A 72 2.48 6.79 -5.27
CA MET A 72 2.97 6.73 -3.90
C MET A 72 3.94 7.86 -3.58
N ALA A 73 4.98 8.05 -4.40
CA ALA A 73 6.02 9.05 -4.18
C ALA A 73 5.46 10.48 -4.26
N ILE A 74 4.59 10.73 -5.25
CA ILE A 74 3.93 12.01 -5.43
C ILE A 74 3.02 12.33 -4.24
N THR A 75 2.17 11.39 -3.83
CA THR A 75 1.24 11.58 -2.70
C THR A 75 2.01 11.78 -1.39
N ALA A 76 3.05 10.99 -1.13
CA ALA A 76 3.88 11.13 0.06
C ALA A 76 4.60 12.49 0.11
N THR A 77 5.15 12.95 -1.02
CA THR A 77 5.81 14.26 -1.09
C THR A 77 4.83 15.40 -0.80
N ILE A 78 3.63 15.35 -1.39
CA ILE A 78 2.60 16.37 -1.12
C ILE A 78 2.11 16.29 0.33
N HIS A 79 2.03 15.09 0.92
CA HIS A 79 1.65 14.93 2.31
C HIS A 79 2.66 15.62 3.25
N GLU A 80 3.96 15.44 3.00
CA GLU A 80 5.00 16.15 3.75
C GLU A 80 4.93 17.66 3.54
N MET A 81 4.72 18.13 2.31
CA MET A 81 4.55 19.56 2.03
C MET A 81 3.35 20.15 2.78
N LEU A 82 2.21 19.46 2.86
CA LEU A 82 1.04 19.93 3.61
C LEU A 82 1.28 20.04 5.13
N ARG A 83 2.25 19.27 5.66
CA ARG A 83 2.64 19.29 7.08
C ARG A 83 3.67 20.39 7.38
N ASP A 84 4.32 20.93 6.35
CA ASP A 84 5.29 22.01 6.48
C ASP A 84 4.58 23.32 6.91
N PRO A 85 5.08 24.03 7.94
CA PRO A 85 4.57 25.34 8.32
C PRO A 85 4.49 26.34 7.15
N ASP A 86 5.39 26.22 6.16
CA ASP A 86 5.42 27.10 4.99
C ASP A 86 4.24 26.87 4.05
N ALA A 87 3.53 25.74 4.14
CA ALA A 87 2.28 25.54 3.38
C ALA A 87 1.19 26.56 3.78
N ALA A 88 1.23 27.07 5.01
CA ALA A 88 0.33 28.14 5.46
C ALA A 88 0.65 29.51 4.83
N MET A 89 1.83 29.64 4.20
CA MET A 89 2.32 30.87 3.58
C MET A 89 2.11 30.91 2.06
N LEU A 90 1.45 29.90 1.48
CA LEU A 90 1.07 29.90 0.07
C LEU A 90 0.20 31.13 -0.25
N PRO A 91 0.43 31.84 -1.36
CA PRO A 91 -0.33 33.04 -1.69
C PRO A 91 -1.64 32.73 -2.40
N GLY A 92 -2.59 33.68 -2.33
CA GLY A 92 -3.78 33.67 -3.19
C GLY A 92 -4.72 32.48 -2.94
N PRO A 93 -5.38 31.94 -3.98
CA PRO A 93 -6.38 30.89 -3.83
C PRO A 93 -5.86 29.59 -3.16
N ALA A 94 -4.55 29.29 -3.28
CA ALA A 94 -3.96 28.15 -2.58
C ALA A 94 -4.02 28.32 -1.04
N ALA A 95 -3.87 29.56 -0.55
CA ALA A 95 -4.02 29.89 0.87
C ALA A 95 -5.43 29.55 1.36
N ASP A 96 -6.45 29.96 0.60
CA ASP A 96 -7.86 29.70 0.93
C ASP A 96 -8.16 28.20 0.98
N GLY A 97 -7.59 27.43 0.05
CA GLY A 97 -7.68 25.98 0.03
C GLY A 97 -7.06 25.35 1.28
N TYR A 98 -5.88 25.83 1.68
CA TYR A 98 -5.20 25.34 2.88
C TYR A 98 -5.97 25.69 4.16
N GLN A 99 -6.52 26.90 4.25
CA GLN A 99 -7.36 27.32 5.38
C GLN A 99 -8.64 26.47 5.48
N ALA A 100 -9.25 26.11 4.34
CA ALA A 100 -10.40 25.21 4.34
C ALA A 100 -10.05 23.81 4.86
N LEU A 101 -8.88 23.25 4.48
CA LEU A 101 -8.40 21.97 5.03
C LEU A 101 -8.16 22.05 6.54
N ARG A 102 -7.56 23.14 7.01
CA ARG A 102 -7.33 23.37 8.44
C ARG A 102 -8.63 23.47 9.22
N ALA A 103 -9.56 24.31 8.77
CA ALA A 103 -10.87 24.46 9.41
C ALA A 103 -11.65 23.13 9.42
N PHE A 104 -11.58 22.36 8.33
CA PHE A 104 -12.15 21.02 8.27
C PHE A 104 -11.53 20.09 9.32
N HIS A 105 -10.20 20.04 9.41
CA HIS A 105 -9.50 19.16 10.35
C HIS A 105 -9.72 19.54 11.81
N GLU A 106 -9.70 20.85 12.13
CA GLU A 106 -9.95 21.39 13.47
C GLU A 106 -11.35 21.04 13.99
N GLN A 107 -12.31 20.78 13.10
CA GLN A 107 -13.67 20.34 13.43
C GLN A 107 -13.85 18.81 13.47
N GLY A 108 -12.74 18.05 13.42
CA GLY A 108 -12.75 16.58 13.44
C GLY A 108 -12.78 15.92 12.06
N GLY A 109 -12.51 16.69 11.01
CA GLY A 109 -12.41 16.17 9.64
C GLY A 109 -11.21 15.23 9.46
N SER A 110 -11.44 14.07 8.84
CA SER A 110 -10.41 13.08 8.53
C SER A 110 -9.61 13.51 7.31
N LEU A 111 -8.32 13.81 7.50
CA LEU A 111 -7.33 14.00 6.44
C LEU A 111 -6.41 12.78 6.39
N ARG A 112 -6.59 11.88 5.43
CA ARG A 112 -5.80 10.65 5.34
C ARG A 112 -5.23 10.44 3.95
N GLN A 113 -3.99 9.96 3.90
CA GLN A 113 -3.48 9.24 2.74
C GLN A 113 -4.12 7.85 2.73
N VAL A 114 -4.54 7.40 1.56
CA VAL A 114 -5.14 6.08 1.35
C VAL A 114 -4.53 5.42 0.14
N TRP A 115 -4.61 4.09 0.07
CA TRP A 115 -4.21 3.35 -1.13
C TRP A 115 -5.09 2.13 -1.34
N GLY A 116 -5.20 1.71 -2.60
CA GLY A 116 -6.03 0.57 -2.93
C GLY A 116 -5.99 0.21 -4.41
N ALA A 117 -6.99 -0.56 -4.83
CA ALA A 117 -7.16 -0.96 -6.21
C ALA A 117 -7.96 0.11 -6.97
N LEU A 118 -7.27 0.93 -7.77
CA LEU A 118 -7.90 1.87 -8.69
C LEU A 118 -8.47 1.10 -9.88
N ARG A 119 -9.79 1.20 -10.07
CA ARG A 119 -10.54 0.49 -11.12
C ARG A 119 -10.27 -1.02 -11.12
N GLY A 120 -9.94 -1.59 -9.95
CA GLY A 120 -9.67 -3.00 -9.74
C GLY A 120 -8.38 -3.53 -10.39
N THR A 121 -7.53 -2.69 -10.97
CA THR A 121 -6.43 -3.15 -11.83
C THR A 121 -5.04 -2.73 -11.36
N HIS A 122 -4.91 -1.59 -10.69
CA HIS A 122 -3.61 -1.03 -10.30
C HIS A 122 -3.62 -0.57 -8.84
N VAL A 123 -2.46 -0.70 -8.18
CA VAL A 123 -2.23 -0.07 -6.87
C VAL A 123 -2.11 1.43 -7.10
N HIS A 124 -2.91 2.22 -6.37
CA HIS A 124 -2.88 3.68 -6.47
C HIS A 124 -2.97 4.32 -5.08
N TYR A 125 -2.27 5.44 -4.92
CA TYR A 125 -2.28 6.26 -3.72
C TYR A 125 -3.01 7.57 -4.00
N ALA A 126 -3.81 8.02 -3.04
CA ALA A 126 -4.53 9.29 -3.11
C ALA A 126 -4.77 9.81 -1.68
N PHE A 127 -5.37 10.98 -1.57
CA PHE A 127 -5.92 11.48 -0.32
C PHE A 127 -7.42 11.21 -0.23
N LEU A 128 -7.90 10.82 0.95
CA LEU A 128 -9.33 10.76 1.29
C LEU A 128 -9.60 11.77 2.40
N PHE A 129 -10.12 12.93 1.99
CA PHE A 129 -10.41 14.05 2.87
C PHE A 129 -11.91 14.16 3.06
N GLY A 130 -12.38 13.67 4.22
CA GLY A 130 -13.80 13.42 4.47
C GLY A 130 -14.40 12.48 3.43
N THR A 131 -15.27 12.99 2.56
CA THR A 131 -15.89 12.23 1.46
C THR A 131 -15.36 12.58 0.07
N LEU A 132 -14.30 13.38 -0.02
CA LEU A 132 -13.61 13.68 -1.28
C LEU A 132 -12.36 12.80 -1.45
N CYS A 133 -12.22 12.23 -2.64
CA CYS A 133 -10.96 11.67 -3.12
C CYS A 133 -10.20 12.78 -3.84
N ILE A 134 -8.99 13.07 -3.37
CA ILE A 134 -8.06 13.99 -4.02
C ILE A 134 -6.92 13.14 -4.57
N ASP A 135 -7.00 12.87 -5.87
CA ASP A 135 -5.96 12.18 -6.60
C ASP A 135 -4.96 13.21 -7.13
N VAL A 136 -3.86 13.35 -6.41
CA VAL A 136 -2.74 14.22 -6.80
C VAL A 136 -1.79 13.52 -7.76
N ALA A 137 -2.14 12.38 -8.36
CA ALA A 137 -1.26 11.64 -9.26
C ALA A 137 -2.05 11.00 -10.41
N THR A 138 -3.10 11.68 -10.89
CA THR A 138 -3.96 11.14 -11.96
C THR A 138 -3.18 10.83 -13.23
N ASP A 139 -2.17 11.66 -13.54
CA ASP A 139 -1.24 11.51 -14.66
C ASP A 139 -0.24 10.35 -14.50
N ALA A 140 -0.08 9.81 -13.29
CA ALA A 140 0.76 8.63 -13.04
C ALA A 140 0.15 7.34 -13.62
N ALA A 141 -1.19 7.27 -13.70
CA ALA A 141 -1.92 6.15 -14.30
C ALA A 141 -2.24 6.37 -15.79
N ALA A 142 -2.25 7.62 -16.26
CA ALA A 142 -2.52 8.00 -17.64
C ALA A 142 -1.65 9.22 -18.04
N PRO A 143 -0.45 8.99 -18.61
CA PRO A 143 0.46 10.05 -19.01
C PRO A 143 -0.22 11.08 -19.93
N GLY A 144 0.00 12.37 -19.66
CA GLY A 144 -0.62 13.48 -20.41
C GLY A 144 -2.02 13.88 -19.95
N GLY A 145 -2.58 13.21 -18.94
CA GLY A 145 -3.82 13.59 -18.29
C GLY A 145 -3.69 14.78 -17.32
N ARG A 146 -4.76 15.09 -16.60
CA ARG A 146 -4.73 16.04 -15.48
C ARG A 146 -3.76 15.52 -14.40
N LYS A 147 -3.05 16.43 -13.73
CA LYS A 147 -2.17 16.09 -12.59
C LYS A 147 -2.97 15.83 -11.32
N VAL A 148 -3.96 16.68 -11.08
CA VAL A 148 -4.80 16.67 -9.88
C VAL A 148 -6.27 16.53 -10.27
N THR A 149 -6.96 15.59 -9.62
CA THR A 149 -8.41 15.42 -9.70
C THR A 149 -9.01 15.42 -8.29
N ILE A 150 -10.09 16.17 -8.09
CA ILE A 150 -10.87 16.15 -6.85
C ILE A 150 -12.30 15.71 -7.20
N GLU A 151 -12.77 14.64 -6.59
CA GLU A 151 -14.11 14.10 -6.84
C GLU A 151 -14.70 13.41 -5.60
N PRO A 152 -16.02 13.21 -5.52
CA PRO A 152 -16.62 12.38 -4.48
C PRO A 152 -15.99 10.98 -4.44
N PHE A 153 -15.70 10.45 -3.25
CA PHE A 153 -15.04 9.15 -3.10
C PHE A 153 -15.83 8.00 -3.76
N SER A 154 -17.16 8.09 -3.79
CA SER A 154 -18.02 7.14 -4.50
C SER A 154 -17.80 7.08 -6.01
N GLN A 155 -17.20 8.11 -6.61
CA GLN A 155 -16.90 8.21 -8.04
C GLN A 155 -15.45 7.84 -8.37
N ALA A 156 -14.56 7.88 -7.38
CA ALA A 156 -13.12 7.64 -7.55
C ALA A 156 -12.74 6.22 -7.97
N ARG A 157 -13.62 5.24 -7.74
CA ARG A 157 -13.38 3.81 -8.05
C ARG A 157 -12.06 3.28 -7.45
N LEU A 158 -11.66 3.84 -6.31
CA LEU A 158 -10.56 3.33 -5.48
C LEU A 158 -11.17 2.43 -4.41
N THR A 159 -10.84 1.14 -4.45
CA THR A 159 -11.41 0.15 -3.52
C THR A 159 -10.35 -0.47 -2.61
N PRO A 160 -10.70 -0.87 -1.37
CA PRO A 160 -9.76 -1.54 -0.48
C PRO A 160 -9.19 -2.83 -1.07
N VAL A 161 -7.94 -3.14 -0.74
CA VAL A 161 -7.35 -4.44 -1.07
C VAL A 161 -7.96 -5.50 -0.14
N ARG A 162 -8.52 -6.56 -0.71
CA ARG A 162 -9.44 -7.45 0.02
C ARG A 162 -8.69 -8.48 0.87
N ASP A 163 -7.59 -8.97 0.33
CA ASP A 163 -6.79 -10.05 0.87
C ASP A 163 -5.42 -10.09 0.14
N HIS A 164 -4.51 -10.94 0.62
CA HIS A 164 -3.20 -11.13 0.01
C HIS A 164 -3.25 -11.71 -1.42
N ARG A 165 -4.32 -12.43 -1.81
CA ARG A 165 -4.49 -12.89 -3.20
C ARG A 165 -4.79 -11.71 -4.11
N HIS A 166 -5.68 -10.82 -3.69
CA HIS A 166 -5.99 -9.58 -4.38
C HIS A 166 -4.73 -8.70 -4.49
N PHE A 167 -3.96 -8.56 -3.41
CA PHE A 167 -2.68 -7.84 -3.46
C PHE A 167 -1.69 -8.46 -4.46
N ALA A 168 -1.52 -9.78 -4.45
CA ALA A 168 -0.67 -10.48 -5.40
C ALA A 168 -1.10 -10.26 -6.86
N LEU A 169 -2.41 -10.23 -7.14
CA LEU A 169 -2.95 -9.92 -8.46
C LEU A 169 -2.62 -8.47 -8.89
N LEU A 170 -2.80 -7.50 -7.97
CA LEU A 170 -2.47 -6.10 -8.24
C LEU A 170 -0.97 -5.92 -8.50
N ALA A 171 -0.10 -6.54 -7.70
CA ALA A 171 1.35 -6.50 -7.89
C ALA A 171 1.79 -7.09 -9.25
N ARG A 172 1.15 -8.19 -9.68
CA ARG A 172 1.39 -8.80 -11.01
C ARG A 172 0.99 -7.89 -12.16
N ASN A 173 -0.09 -7.14 -12.00
CA ASN A 173 -0.65 -6.29 -13.06
C ASN A 173 0.06 -4.94 -13.12
N ALA A 174 0.18 -4.26 -11.99
CA ALA A 174 0.75 -2.92 -11.90
C ALA A 174 2.27 -2.91 -12.02
N TRP A 175 2.94 -3.87 -11.38
CA TRP A 175 4.41 -3.85 -11.31
C TRP A 175 5.07 -4.92 -12.17
N GLY A 176 4.30 -5.73 -12.90
CA GLY A 176 4.82 -6.86 -13.67
C GLY A 176 5.52 -7.91 -12.80
N ALA A 177 5.30 -7.91 -11.49
CA ALA A 177 5.97 -8.81 -10.57
C ALA A 177 5.52 -10.26 -10.78
N THR A 178 6.43 -11.20 -10.60
CA THR A 178 6.06 -12.61 -10.41
C THR A 178 5.94 -12.87 -8.91
N VAL A 179 4.77 -13.33 -8.46
CA VAL A 179 4.45 -13.44 -7.04
C VAL A 179 4.23 -14.90 -6.67
N TYR A 180 4.97 -15.37 -5.67
CA TYR A 180 4.89 -16.72 -5.12
C TYR A 180 4.50 -16.68 -3.64
N PRO A 181 3.95 -17.78 -3.10
CA PRO A 181 3.84 -17.94 -1.66
C PRO A 181 5.20 -17.98 -0.97
N ASN A 182 5.28 -17.44 0.24
CA ASN A 182 6.46 -17.54 1.09
C ASN A 182 6.54 -18.92 1.76
N HIS A 183 7.03 -19.90 1.00
CA HIS A 183 7.39 -21.21 1.53
C HIS A 183 8.84 -21.27 2.05
N VAL A 184 9.68 -20.26 1.76
CA VAL A 184 11.10 -20.28 2.15
C VAL A 184 11.28 -19.94 3.63
N LEU A 185 10.57 -18.91 4.13
CA LEU A 185 10.61 -18.47 5.52
C LEU A 185 9.24 -18.67 6.20
N PRO A 186 8.88 -19.90 6.59
CA PRO A 186 7.59 -20.19 7.20
C PRO A 186 7.36 -19.41 8.51
N GLY A 187 8.43 -19.04 9.22
CA GLY A 187 8.36 -18.19 10.42
C GLY A 187 7.83 -16.77 10.16
N LEU A 188 7.97 -16.26 8.94
CA LEU A 188 7.47 -14.94 8.53
C LEU A 188 6.11 -15.00 7.85
N ALA A 189 5.74 -16.16 7.29
CA ALA A 189 4.59 -16.31 6.42
C ALA A 189 3.25 -15.79 6.97
N PRO A 190 2.93 -15.83 8.28
CA PRO A 190 1.71 -15.21 8.79
C PRO A 190 1.62 -13.70 8.51
N TYR A 191 2.75 -12.98 8.61
CA TYR A 191 2.80 -11.53 8.37
C TYR A 191 3.23 -11.18 6.94
N ALA A 192 4.12 -11.99 6.37
CA ALA A 192 4.74 -11.78 5.07
C ALA A 192 4.57 -13.02 4.17
N PRO A 193 3.35 -13.31 3.69
CA PRO A 193 3.04 -14.58 3.04
C PRO A 193 3.46 -14.65 1.57
N LEU A 194 4.04 -13.59 1.01
CA LEU A 194 4.35 -13.47 -0.42
C LEU A 194 5.85 -13.23 -0.64
N VAL A 195 6.37 -13.83 -1.71
CA VAL A 195 7.68 -13.53 -2.30
C VAL A 195 7.44 -12.95 -3.68
N MET A 196 8.04 -11.79 -3.96
CA MET A 196 7.93 -11.11 -5.24
C MET A 196 9.27 -11.09 -5.95
N VAL A 197 9.25 -11.42 -7.24
CA VAL A 197 10.33 -11.19 -8.19
C VAL A 197 9.91 -10.03 -9.09
N MET A 198 10.59 -8.89 -8.95
CA MET A 198 10.28 -7.69 -9.71
C MET A 198 10.87 -7.78 -11.14
N PRO A 199 10.33 -7.02 -12.11
CA PRO A 199 11.04 -6.78 -13.37
C PRO A 199 12.45 -6.24 -13.07
N GLY A 200 13.46 -6.80 -13.72
CA GLY A 200 14.87 -6.53 -13.41
C GLY A 200 15.49 -7.51 -12.42
N GLY A 201 14.71 -8.41 -11.80
CA GLY A 201 15.24 -9.57 -11.09
C GLY A 201 15.43 -9.43 -9.59
N ALA A 202 15.09 -8.27 -9.02
CA ALA A 202 15.12 -8.08 -7.59
C ALA A 202 14.08 -8.99 -6.90
N VAL A 203 14.52 -9.69 -5.85
CA VAL A 203 13.66 -10.56 -5.05
C VAL A 203 13.39 -9.89 -3.70
N ARG A 204 12.13 -9.94 -3.24
CA ARG A 204 11.74 -9.43 -1.93
C ARG A 204 10.61 -10.27 -1.33
N ILE A 205 10.61 -10.38 -0.01
CA ILE A 205 9.50 -10.92 0.76
C ILE A 205 8.59 -9.74 1.12
N GLU A 206 7.30 -9.85 0.84
CA GLU A 206 6.38 -8.72 0.95
C GLU A 206 5.48 -8.78 2.18
N ALA A 207 5.50 -7.67 2.92
CA ALA A 207 4.67 -7.40 4.09
C ALA A 207 4.59 -5.90 4.44
N ASP A 208 5.38 -5.04 3.79
CA ASP A 208 5.77 -3.73 4.34
C ASP A 208 4.69 -2.65 4.21
N ALA A 209 3.50 -3.02 3.75
CA ALA A 209 2.33 -2.17 3.89
C ALA A 209 1.67 -2.47 5.24
N ALA A 210 1.73 -1.53 6.20
CA ALA A 210 1.03 -1.63 7.49
C ALA A 210 -0.45 -2.05 7.33
N TYR A 211 -1.09 -1.64 6.24
CA TYR A 211 -2.41 -2.11 5.81
C TYR A 211 -2.50 -3.65 5.70
N MET A 212 -1.58 -4.30 4.98
CA MET A 212 -1.59 -5.74 4.74
C MET A 212 -1.27 -6.53 6.02
N GLY A 213 -0.39 -6.00 6.87
CA GLY A 213 -0.09 -6.57 8.19
C GLY A 213 -1.31 -6.54 9.12
N GLU A 214 -2.01 -5.39 9.20
CA GLU A 214 -3.26 -5.29 9.97
C GLU A 214 -4.37 -6.14 9.34
N LEU A 215 -4.45 -6.24 8.01
CA LEU A 215 -5.37 -7.13 7.31
C LEU A 215 -5.15 -8.60 7.72
N ALA A 216 -3.89 -9.05 7.83
CA ALA A 216 -3.57 -10.39 8.32
C ALA A 216 -4.08 -10.59 9.76
N LEU A 217 -3.89 -9.59 10.63
CA LEU A 217 -4.32 -9.67 12.03
C LEU A 217 -5.84 -9.71 12.18
N VAL A 218 -6.57 -8.80 11.54
CA VAL A 218 -8.04 -8.73 11.66
C VAL A 218 -8.74 -9.93 11.05
N THR A 219 -8.13 -10.57 10.05
CA THR A 219 -8.64 -11.82 9.45
C THR A 219 -8.18 -13.08 10.18
N GLY A 220 -7.47 -12.95 11.31
CA GLY A 220 -6.93 -14.10 12.04
C GLY A 220 -5.98 -14.95 11.20
N PHE A 221 -5.18 -14.30 10.34
CA PHE A 221 -4.24 -14.89 9.40
C PHE A 221 -4.86 -15.76 8.30
N ALA A 222 -6.19 -15.75 8.13
CA ALA A 222 -6.86 -16.47 7.05
C ALA A 222 -6.40 -15.98 5.67
N SER A 223 -6.27 -14.65 5.51
CA SER A 223 -5.78 -14.06 4.27
C SER A 223 -4.37 -14.54 3.89
N SER A 224 -3.48 -14.67 4.88
CA SER A 224 -2.12 -15.18 4.71
C SER A 224 -2.13 -16.69 4.39
N ALA A 225 -2.94 -17.48 5.10
CA ALA A 225 -3.09 -18.90 4.83
C ALA A 225 -3.60 -19.18 3.40
N ASP A 226 -4.55 -18.39 2.92
CA ASP A 226 -5.14 -18.55 1.59
C ASP A 226 -4.13 -18.42 0.46
N VAL A 227 -3.19 -17.47 0.53
CA VAL A 227 -2.13 -17.36 -0.49
C VAL A 227 -1.07 -18.46 -0.35
N LEU A 228 -0.86 -19.01 0.85
CA LEU A 228 0.11 -20.09 1.08
C LEU A 228 -0.27 -21.40 0.41
N HIS A 229 -1.55 -21.61 0.11
CA HIS A 229 -2.04 -22.71 -0.73
C HIS A 229 -1.72 -22.55 -2.23
N GLY A 230 -1.17 -21.42 -2.64
CA GLY A 230 -0.79 -21.17 -4.03
C GLY A 230 0.34 -22.07 -4.54
N PRO A 231 0.60 -22.03 -5.86
CA PRO A 231 1.68 -22.81 -6.46
C PRO A 231 3.04 -22.37 -5.90
N ALA A 232 3.87 -23.35 -5.54
CA ALA A 232 5.24 -23.10 -5.09
C ALA A 232 6.07 -22.40 -6.17
N MET A 233 7.09 -21.65 -5.73
CA MET A 233 8.10 -21.14 -6.65
C MET A 233 8.91 -22.29 -7.28
N PRO A 234 9.49 -22.11 -8.48
CA PRO A 234 10.40 -23.08 -9.07
C PRO A 234 11.52 -23.46 -8.10
N GLN A 235 11.93 -24.73 -8.12
CA GLN A 235 12.92 -25.28 -7.17
C GLN A 235 14.22 -24.48 -7.18
N ASP A 236 14.76 -24.16 -8.36
CA ASP A 236 16.01 -23.39 -8.48
C ASP A 236 15.91 -22.00 -7.84
N LEU A 237 14.73 -21.35 -7.95
CA LEU A 237 14.48 -20.06 -7.28
C LEU A 237 14.34 -20.23 -5.77
N PHE A 238 13.66 -21.29 -5.31
CA PHE A 238 13.56 -21.62 -3.89
C PHE A 238 14.95 -21.80 -3.28
N ASP A 239 15.78 -22.63 -3.90
CA ASP A 239 17.12 -22.95 -3.40
C ASP A 239 18.01 -21.71 -3.39
N LEU A 240 17.97 -20.89 -4.44
CA LEU A 240 18.71 -19.61 -4.49
C LEU A 240 18.33 -18.67 -3.34
N VAL A 241 17.03 -18.46 -3.12
CA VAL A 241 16.53 -17.60 -2.02
C VAL A 241 16.90 -18.20 -0.67
N ALA A 242 16.73 -19.52 -0.50
CA ALA A 242 17.04 -20.21 0.75
C ALA A 242 18.54 -20.19 1.09
N ASP A 243 19.42 -20.45 0.12
CA ASP A 243 20.87 -20.41 0.29
C ASP A 243 21.35 -19.00 0.66
N THR A 244 20.80 -17.98 0.01
CA THR A 244 21.12 -16.57 0.30
C THR A 244 20.80 -16.25 1.76
N LEU A 245 19.64 -16.66 2.25
CA LEU A 245 19.22 -16.42 3.63
C LEU A 245 20.04 -17.26 4.63
N ARG A 246 20.31 -18.54 4.31
CA ARG A 246 21.13 -19.42 5.15
C ARG A 246 22.57 -18.94 5.29
N SER A 247 23.13 -18.28 4.27
CA SER A 247 24.47 -17.69 4.35
C SER A 247 24.61 -16.62 5.46
N ALA A 248 23.48 -16.05 5.89
CA ALA A 248 23.39 -15.07 6.97
C ALA A 248 22.75 -15.63 8.27
N ASP A 249 22.77 -16.96 8.42
CA ASP A 249 22.24 -17.71 9.56
C ASP A 249 20.73 -17.49 9.80
N ILE A 250 19.97 -17.27 8.72
CA ILE A 250 18.51 -17.24 8.78
C ILE A 250 17.98 -18.64 8.48
N ALA A 251 17.23 -19.21 9.43
CA ALA A 251 16.61 -20.52 9.27
C ALA A 251 15.53 -20.50 8.18
N THR A 252 15.68 -21.36 7.17
CA THR A 252 14.73 -21.54 6.06
C THR A 252 14.13 -22.95 6.10
N ALA A 253 13.01 -23.15 5.41
CA ALA A 253 12.51 -24.50 5.15
C ALA A 253 13.49 -25.27 4.24
N GLY A 254 13.50 -26.60 4.37
CA GLY A 254 14.34 -27.48 3.54
C GLY A 254 13.81 -27.69 2.12
N ASP A 255 12.50 -27.52 1.92
CA ASP A 255 11.83 -27.58 0.63
C ASP A 255 10.49 -26.82 0.70
N ALA A 256 9.89 -26.54 -0.46
CA ALA A 256 8.65 -25.78 -0.54
C ALA A 256 7.45 -26.48 0.14
N ALA A 257 7.36 -27.81 0.08
CA ALA A 257 6.25 -28.56 0.67
C ALA A 257 6.29 -28.52 2.20
N ARG A 258 7.48 -28.68 2.77
CA ARG A 258 7.74 -28.53 4.21
C ARG A 258 7.48 -27.09 4.65
N GLY A 259 7.98 -26.13 3.88
CA GLY A 259 7.76 -24.71 4.11
C GLY A 259 6.28 -24.33 4.13
N GLN A 260 5.50 -24.83 3.17
CA GLN A 260 4.05 -24.63 3.13
C GLN A 260 3.36 -25.15 4.40
N ARG A 261 3.66 -26.39 4.82
CA ARG A 261 3.06 -26.98 6.02
C ARG A 261 3.40 -26.17 7.27
N GLU A 262 4.67 -25.85 7.47
CA GLU A 262 5.14 -25.09 8.64
C GLU A 262 4.53 -23.69 8.69
N ALA A 263 4.39 -23.03 7.54
CA ALA A 263 3.76 -21.72 7.41
C ALA A 263 2.27 -21.76 7.76
N LEU A 264 1.52 -22.73 7.21
CA LEU A 264 0.09 -22.90 7.49
C LEU A 264 -0.15 -23.23 8.96
N ASP A 265 0.64 -24.14 9.55
CA ASP A 265 0.59 -24.46 10.97
C ASP A 265 0.87 -23.24 11.85
N LEU A 266 1.77 -22.35 11.42
CA LEU A 266 2.03 -21.12 12.15
C LEU A 266 0.85 -20.13 12.06
N CYS A 267 0.21 -19.98 10.89
CA CYS A 267 -1.01 -19.17 10.76
C CYS A 267 -2.12 -19.67 11.71
N VAL A 268 -2.35 -20.99 11.75
CA VAL A 268 -3.32 -21.61 12.68
C VAL A 268 -2.95 -21.31 14.14
N ARG A 269 -1.69 -21.52 14.53
CA ARG A 269 -1.23 -21.22 15.89
C ARG A 269 -1.38 -19.74 16.26
N TYR A 270 -1.13 -18.82 15.34
CA TYR A 270 -1.25 -17.38 15.60
C TYR A 270 -2.70 -16.92 15.71
N ARG A 271 -3.58 -17.48 14.88
CA ARG A 271 -5.04 -17.32 15.00
C ARG A 271 -5.54 -17.78 16.38
N ASP A 272 -5.19 -19.00 16.76
CA ASP A 272 -5.68 -19.62 18.00
C ASP A 272 -5.14 -18.89 19.25
N LYS A 273 -3.91 -18.34 19.17
CA LYS A 273 -3.31 -17.50 20.21
C LYS A 273 -3.79 -16.04 20.20
N ARG A 274 -4.61 -15.62 19.23
CA ARG A 274 -5.12 -14.25 19.08
C ARG A 274 -4.00 -13.20 19.15
N ARG A 275 -2.95 -13.40 18.35
CA ARG A 275 -1.83 -12.46 18.22
C ARG A 275 -2.33 -11.04 17.95
N ARG A 276 -1.62 -10.03 18.48
CA ARG A 276 -1.99 -8.62 18.40
C ARG A 276 -0.93 -7.80 17.69
N PRO A 277 -1.30 -6.66 17.08
CA PRO A 277 -0.33 -5.68 16.61
C PRO A 277 0.63 -5.28 17.74
N GLY A 278 1.90 -5.12 17.38
CA GLY A 278 2.95 -4.63 18.28
C GLY A 278 3.43 -5.62 19.35
N ASP A 279 2.98 -6.88 19.35
CA ASP A 279 3.54 -7.87 20.26
C ASP A 279 5.00 -8.23 19.89
N LEU A 280 5.75 -8.82 20.84
CA LEU A 280 7.17 -9.16 20.64
C LEU A 280 7.39 -10.09 19.43
N GLY A 281 6.41 -10.94 19.11
CA GLY A 281 6.47 -11.82 17.94
C GLY A 281 6.34 -11.04 16.63
N HIS A 282 5.45 -10.06 16.59
CA HIS A 282 5.27 -9.15 15.47
C HIS A 282 6.51 -8.29 15.24
N VAL A 283 7.07 -7.67 16.29
CA VAL A 283 8.28 -6.84 16.18
C VAL A 283 9.45 -7.66 15.63
N ARG A 284 9.70 -8.85 16.19
CA ARG A 284 10.76 -9.76 15.71
C ARG A 284 10.54 -10.21 14.27
N ALA A 285 9.29 -10.39 13.85
CA ALA A 285 8.98 -10.74 12.47
C ALA A 285 9.32 -9.59 11.51
N LEU A 286 9.03 -8.34 11.89
CA LEU A 286 9.40 -7.16 11.09
C LEU A 286 10.93 -6.97 11.02
N GLU A 287 11.65 -7.17 12.12
CA GLU A 287 13.12 -7.13 12.14
C GLU A 287 13.73 -8.21 11.22
N LEU A 288 13.22 -9.45 11.32
CA LEU A 288 13.67 -10.55 10.48
C LEU A 288 13.32 -10.32 9.00
N LEU A 289 12.15 -9.74 8.71
CA LEU A 289 11.75 -9.37 7.35
C LEU A 289 12.70 -8.32 6.77
N ALA A 290 13.01 -7.27 7.52
CA ALA A 290 13.94 -6.23 7.10
C ALA A 290 15.34 -6.81 6.82
N LYS A 291 15.85 -7.68 7.71
CA LYS A 291 17.12 -8.38 7.51
C LYS A 291 17.09 -9.27 6.26
N ALA A 292 16.02 -10.05 6.07
CA ALA A 292 15.86 -10.91 4.91
C ALA A 292 15.82 -10.10 3.61
N ASN A 293 15.04 -9.03 3.55
CA ASN A 293 14.96 -8.17 2.36
C ASN A 293 16.26 -7.43 2.05
N ALA A 294 17.03 -7.02 3.07
CA ALA A 294 18.35 -6.43 2.85
C ALA A 294 19.32 -7.41 2.17
N LEU A 295 19.25 -8.70 2.52
CA LEU A 295 20.05 -9.75 1.87
C LEU A 295 19.54 -10.03 0.45
N LEU A 296 18.23 -10.19 0.27
CA LEU A 296 17.64 -10.50 -1.03
C LEU A 296 17.78 -9.36 -2.06
N ALA A 297 17.92 -8.11 -1.59
CA ALA A 297 18.22 -6.96 -2.44
C ALA A 297 19.56 -7.11 -3.20
N THR A 298 20.46 -7.99 -2.74
CA THR A 298 21.72 -8.31 -3.45
C THR A 298 21.54 -9.29 -4.60
N LEU A 299 20.40 -9.97 -4.69
CA LEU A 299 20.11 -10.93 -5.75
C LEU A 299 19.65 -10.22 -7.03
N GLN A 300 20.08 -10.77 -8.16
CA GLN A 300 19.61 -10.41 -9.49
C GLN A 300 19.24 -11.70 -10.22
N VAL A 301 17.94 -11.97 -10.32
CA VAL A 301 17.41 -13.19 -10.95
C VAL A 301 16.83 -12.86 -12.33
N GLN A 302 17.09 -13.67 -13.35
CA GLN A 302 16.34 -13.49 -14.60
C GLN A 302 14.87 -13.83 -14.38
N ALA A 303 13.99 -12.81 -14.43
CA ALA A 303 12.56 -13.03 -14.37
C ALA A 303 12.13 -13.83 -15.62
N PRO A 304 11.27 -14.86 -15.49
CA PRO A 304 10.75 -15.56 -16.66
C PRO A 304 10.03 -14.56 -17.57
N GLN A 305 10.51 -14.42 -18.80
CA GLN A 305 9.86 -13.56 -19.80
C GLN A 305 8.44 -14.08 -20.03
N ARG A 306 7.43 -13.21 -19.84
CA ARG A 306 6.09 -13.51 -20.38
C ARG A 306 6.25 -13.60 -21.89
N GLN A 307 6.13 -14.81 -22.44
CA GLN A 307 5.87 -14.97 -23.87
C GLN A 307 4.56 -14.21 -24.16
N ALA A 308 4.63 -13.20 -25.02
CA ALA A 308 3.44 -12.54 -25.51
C ALA A 308 2.64 -13.57 -26.30
N ALA A 309 1.41 -13.82 -25.86
CA ALA A 309 0.39 -14.52 -26.63
C ALA A 309 -0.31 -13.53 -27.56
#